data_AF-A0A2D0IK64-F1
#
_entry.id   AF-A0A2D0IK64-F1
#
_cell.length_a   1.000
_cell.length_b   1.000
_cell.length_c   1.000
_cell.angle_alpha   90.00
_cell.angle_beta   90.00
_cell.angle_gamma   90.00
#
_symmetry.space_group_name_H-M   'P 1'
#
loop_
_entity.id
_entity.type
_entity.pdbx_description
1 polymer ?
#
loop_
_entity_poly.entity_id
_entity_poly.type
_entity_poly.pdbx_seq_one_letter_code
_entity_poly.pdbx_strand_id
1 'polypeptide(L)'
;MTQTLPKTTSTGYIVKNHEPYAFGLEHHNHLAEPSLEHSGGWAGYRAYFIRLPNSRLTITVLSNQEAIDTQVLSYNIADILLKET
;
A
#
# COMPACT_ATOMS: atom_id res chain seq x y z
N MET A 1 -7.62 0.28 12.39
CA MET A 1 -7.87 -0.67 13.51
C MET A 1 -6.63 -1.52 13.74
N THR A 2 -6.14 -1.64 14.97
CA THR A 2 -4.98 -2.49 15.29
C THR A 2 -5.45 -3.94 15.46
N GLN A 3 -5.44 -4.72 14.38
CA GLN A 3 -5.71 -6.15 14.46
C GLN A 3 -4.60 -6.83 15.25
N THR A 4 -4.93 -7.57 16.31
CA THR A 4 -3.95 -8.39 17.03
C THR A 4 -3.60 -9.58 16.15
N LEU A 5 -2.38 -9.61 15.62
CA LEU A 5 -1.93 -10.68 14.75
C LEU A 5 -1.55 -11.95 15.56
N PRO A 6 -1.66 -13.15 14.95
CA PRO A 6 -1.39 -14.40 15.66
C PRO A 6 0.04 -14.47 16.20
N LYS A 7 0.21 -14.97 17.43
CA LYS A 7 1.54 -15.21 18.03
C LYS A 7 2.20 -16.48 17.51
N THR A 8 1.43 -17.39 16.92
CA THR A 8 1.88 -18.68 16.40
C THR A 8 1.34 -18.91 14.99
N THR A 9 2.15 -19.58 14.18
CA THR A 9 1.76 -20.10 12.85
C THR A 9 0.75 -21.25 12.99
N SER A 10 0.10 -21.64 11.89
CA SER A 10 -0.82 -22.77 11.84
C SER A 10 -0.16 -24.12 12.20
N THR A 11 1.17 -24.22 12.11
CA THR A 11 1.96 -25.40 12.47
C THR A 11 2.59 -25.32 13.87
N GLY A 12 2.27 -24.29 14.66
CA GLY A 12 2.70 -24.16 16.06
C GLY A 12 4.03 -23.44 16.30
N TYR A 13 4.73 -22.96 15.26
CA TYR A 13 5.93 -22.12 15.45
C TYR A 13 5.57 -20.71 15.92
N ILE A 14 6.40 -20.12 16.78
CA ILE A 14 6.28 -18.73 17.23
C ILE A 14 6.55 -17.78 16.05
N VAL A 15 5.65 -16.82 15.84
CA VAL A 15 5.83 -15.75 14.86
C VAL A 15 6.82 -14.73 15.41
N LYS A 16 7.93 -14.50 14.70
CA LYS A 16 8.95 -13.52 15.09
C LYS A 16 8.55 -12.10 14.66
N ASN A 17 8.14 -11.96 13.40
CA ASN A 17 7.73 -10.71 12.78
C ASN A 17 6.43 -10.92 12.02
N HIS A 18 5.63 -9.86 11.93
CA HIS A 18 4.49 -9.79 11.04
C HIS A 18 4.80 -8.84 9.90
N GLU A 19 4.47 -9.25 8.68
CA GLU A 19 4.57 -8.40 7.50
C GLU A 19 3.16 -7.99 7.06
N PRO A 20 2.93 -6.70 6.76
CA PRO A 20 1.67 -6.24 6.19
C PRO A 20 1.58 -6.60 4.70
N TYR A 21 1.70 -7.89 4.35
CA TYR A 21 1.75 -8.34 2.95
C TYR A 21 1.04 -9.67 2.75
N ALA A 22 0.20 -9.76 1.71
CA ALA A 22 -0.43 -11.01 1.29
C ALA A 22 -0.81 -10.96 -0.20
N PHE A 23 -0.75 -12.11 -0.88
CA PHE A 23 -1.20 -12.26 -2.28
C PHE A 23 -0.64 -11.24 -3.27
N GLY A 24 0.60 -10.80 -3.08
CA GLY A 24 1.23 -9.83 -3.97
C GLY A 24 0.83 -8.38 -3.69
N LEU A 25 0.31 -8.07 -2.50
CA LEU A 25 -0.12 -6.73 -2.11
C LEU A 25 0.34 -6.41 -0.68
N GLU A 26 0.78 -5.17 -0.50
CA GLU A 26 0.98 -4.55 0.80
C GLU A 26 -0.38 -4.11 1.38
N HIS A 27 -0.55 -4.27 2.68
CA HIS A 27 -1.77 -3.97 3.43
C HIS A 27 -1.49 -2.89 4.47
N HIS A 28 -1.79 -1.63 4.14
CA HIS A 28 -1.53 -0.51 5.05
C HIS A 28 -2.84 0.16 5.50
N ASN A 29 -2.71 1.25 6.26
CA ASN A 29 -3.80 2.19 6.45
C ASN A 29 -3.34 3.56 5.93
N HIS A 30 -4.11 4.15 5.03
CA HIS A 30 -3.89 5.48 4.50
C HIS A 30 -5.16 6.31 4.77
N LEU A 31 -5.00 7.56 5.25
CA LEU A 31 -6.14 8.42 5.64
C LEU A 31 -7.18 7.74 6.56
N ALA A 32 -6.70 6.94 7.52
CA ALA A 32 -7.54 6.17 8.46
C ALA A 32 -8.46 5.10 7.82
N GLU A 33 -8.33 4.81 6.53
CA GLU A 33 -8.95 3.66 5.87
C GLU A 33 -7.91 2.61 5.46
N PRO A 34 -8.30 1.33 5.27
CA PRO A 34 -7.41 0.32 4.74
C PRO A 34 -6.93 0.66 3.34
N SER A 35 -5.68 0.33 3.03
CA SER A 35 -5.13 0.46 1.69
C SER A 35 -4.48 -0.85 1.22
N LEU A 36 -4.65 -1.15 -0.07
CA LEU A 36 -3.98 -2.25 -0.76
C LEU A 36 -3.04 -1.67 -1.80
N GLU A 37 -1.75 -2.01 -1.69
CA GLU A 37 -0.68 -1.27 -2.36
C GLU A 37 0.34 -2.20 -3.01
N HIS A 38 1.01 -1.72 -4.05
CA HIS A 38 2.19 -2.39 -4.59
C HIS A 38 3.08 -1.43 -5.38
N SER A 39 4.39 -1.56 -5.19
CA SER A 39 5.39 -0.85 -5.98
C SER A 39 5.79 -1.62 -7.25
N GLY A 40 6.31 -0.91 -8.24
CA GLY A 40 6.88 -1.51 -9.45
C GLY A 40 8.11 -0.75 -9.90
N GLY A 41 9.11 -1.46 -10.40
CA GLY A 41 10.33 -0.87 -10.90
C GLY A 41 10.98 -1.76 -11.94
N TRP A 42 11.33 -1.18 -13.09
CA TRP A 42 12.06 -1.89 -14.15
C TRP A 42 12.79 -0.92 -15.06
N ALA A 43 14.10 -1.13 -15.28
CA ALA A 43 14.89 -0.44 -16.31
C ALA A 43 14.63 1.08 -16.46
N GLY A 44 14.68 1.83 -15.35
CA GLY A 44 14.44 3.27 -15.33
C GLY A 44 12.97 3.69 -15.17
N TYR A 45 12.02 2.75 -15.25
CA TYR A 45 10.60 2.97 -14.99
C TYR A 45 10.26 2.71 -13.53
N ARG A 46 9.33 3.51 -13.00
CA ARG A 46 8.73 3.36 -11.67
C ARG A 46 7.22 3.29 -11.80
N ALA A 47 6.59 2.50 -10.95
CA ALA A 47 5.15 2.39 -10.85
C ALA A 47 4.75 2.30 -9.38
N TYR A 48 3.57 2.81 -9.07
CA TYR A 48 2.93 2.57 -7.79
C TYR A 48 1.42 2.46 -7.97
N PHE A 49 0.84 1.51 -7.27
CA PHE A 49 -0.59 1.24 -7.22
C PHE A 49 -1.07 1.37 -5.78
N ILE A 50 -2.19 2.07 -5.58
CA ILE A 50 -2.93 2.11 -4.32
C ILE A 50 -4.43 1.98 -4.57
N ARG A 51 -5.07 1.08 -3.82
CA ARG A 51 -6.52 0.94 -3.72
C ARG A 51 -6.97 1.30 -2.30
N LEU A 52 -7.92 2.22 -2.22
CA LEU A 52 -8.61 2.65 -1.02
C LEU A 52 -10.05 2.11 -1.07
N PRO A 53 -10.34 0.93 -0.47
CA PRO A 53 -11.60 0.23 -0.72
C PRO A 53 -12.83 0.97 -0.20
N ASN A 54 -12.74 1.66 0.95
CA ASN A 54 -13.91 2.33 1.53
C ASN A 54 -14.28 3.57 0.70
N SER A 55 -13.28 4.34 0.27
CA SER A 55 -13.46 5.47 -0.65
C SER A 55 -13.76 5.05 -2.09
N ARG A 56 -13.68 3.75 -2.41
CA ARG A 56 -13.79 3.18 -3.77
C ARG A 56 -12.81 3.81 -4.78
N LEU A 57 -11.70 4.36 -4.30
CA LEU A 57 -10.71 5.06 -5.10
C LEU A 57 -9.53 4.16 -5.43
N THR A 58 -9.03 4.26 -6.66
CA THR A 58 -7.80 3.62 -7.11
C THR A 58 -6.94 4.64 -7.81
N ILE A 59 -5.66 4.69 -7.43
CA ILE A 59 -4.67 5.56 -8.04
C ILE A 59 -3.54 4.68 -8.56
N THR A 60 -3.05 4.98 -9.75
CA THR A 60 -1.86 4.36 -10.32
C THR A 60 -0.99 5.46 -10.90
N VAL A 61 0.25 5.52 -10.45
CA VAL A 61 1.24 6.47 -10.94
C VAL A 61 2.31 5.69 -11.68
N LEU A 62 2.59 6.08 -12.92
CA LEU A 62 3.63 5.51 -13.76
C LEU A 62 4.64 6.60 -14.12
N SER A 63 5.92 6.28 -14.06
CA SER A 63 7.01 7.15 -14.44
C SER A 63 7.99 6.40 -15.33
N ASN A 64 8.46 7.05 -16.39
CA ASN A 64 9.59 6.60 -17.21
C ASN A 64 10.93 7.17 -16.72
N GLN A 65 10.96 7.73 -15.51
CA GLN A 65 12.16 8.22 -14.86
C GLN A 65 12.30 7.64 -13.44
N GLU A 66 13.48 7.10 -13.14
CA GLU A 66 13.74 6.32 -11.94
C GLU A 66 13.72 7.18 -10.67
N ALA A 67 14.16 8.44 -10.79
CA ALA A 67 14.25 9.37 -9.69
C ALA A 67 12.88 9.88 -9.19
N ILE A 68 11.79 9.58 -9.90
CA ILE A 68 10.45 9.98 -9.49
C ILE A 68 9.91 9.00 -8.45
N ASP A 69 9.59 9.52 -7.27
CA ASP A 69 8.91 8.77 -6.21
C ASP A 69 7.42 8.63 -6.51
N THR A 70 7.05 7.54 -7.18
CA THR A 70 5.66 7.25 -7.56
C THR A 70 4.77 6.94 -6.36
N GLN A 71 5.33 6.50 -5.23
CA GLN A 71 4.57 6.23 -4.01
C GLN A 71 4.12 7.55 -3.37
N VAL A 72 5.06 8.48 -3.15
CA VAL A 72 4.75 9.81 -2.59
C VAL A 72 3.75 10.55 -3.46
N LEU A 73 3.89 10.49 -4.79
CA LEU A 73 2.91 11.08 -5.70
C LEU A 73 1.52 10.45 -5.55
N SER A 74 1.44 9.12 -5.39
CA SER A 74 0.16 8.42 -5.21
C SER A 74 -0.55 8.85 -3.93
N TYR A 75 0.19 8.98 -2.82
CA TYR A 75 -0.35 9.45 -1.55
C TYR A 75 -0.81 10.91 -1.62
N ASN A 76 -0.01 11.79 -2.23
CA ASN A 76 -0.40 13.19 -2.41
C ASN A 76 -1.69 13.32 -3.24
N ILE A 77 -1.85 12.50 -4.29
CA ILE A 77 -3.08 12.47 -5.08
C ILE A 77 -4.27 11.99 -4.23
N ALA A 78 -4.09 10.94 -3.42
CA ALA A 78 -5.12 10.45 -2.51
C ALA A 78 -5.55 11.55 -1.51
N ASP A 79 -4.59 12.23 -0.89
CA ASP A 79 -4.83 13.36 0.03
C ASP A 79 -5.60 14.50 -0.64
N ILE A 80 -5.31 14.81 -1.90
CA ILE A 80 -6.02 15.87 -2.65
C ILE A 80 -7.45 15.44 -2.98
N LEU A 81 -7.65 14.19 -3.41
CA LEU A 81 -8.97 13.69 -3.86
C LEU A 81 -9.91 13.37 -2.69
N LEU A 82 -9.37 13.02 -1.53
CA LEU A 82 -10.14 12.61 -0.35
C LEU A 82 -10.14 13.63 0.78
N LYS A 83 -9.49 14.79 0.60
CA LYS A 83 -9.69 15.93 1.49
C LYS A 83 -11.16 16.33 1.48
N GLU A 84 -11.83 16.08 2.60
CA GLU A 84 -13.16 16.61 2.86
C GLU A 84 -13.12 18.15 2.81
N THR A 85 -14.13 18.74 2.17
CA THR A 85 -14.43 20.18 2.23
C THR A 85 -15.22 20.49 3.49
#